data_AF-A0A349JFN0-F1
#
_entry.id   AF-A0A349JFN0-F1
#
_cell.length_a   1.000
_cell.length_b   1.000
_cell.length_c   1.000
_cell.angle_alpha   90.00
_cell.angle_beta   90.00
_cell.angle_gamma   90.00
#
_symmetry.space_group_name_H-M   'P 1'
#
loop_
_entity.id
_entity.type
_entity.pdbx_description
1 polymer ?
#
loop_
_entity_poly.entity_id
_entity_poly.type
_entity_poly.pdbx_seq_one_letter_code
_entity_poly.pdbx_strand_id
1 'polypeptide(L)'
;MSEASKKIFDAEDEELIFIEEDPLEEEQIESSWKVLIVDDEIEIHKITKLALQDFKFENKFINFISAYSGKEAKEIIKDNQDIALILLDVVMETEEAGLEVVKYIRD
;
A
#
# COMPACT_ATOMS: atom_id res chain seq x y z
N MET A 1 12.58 15.94 -42.95
CA MET A 1 12.84 14.51 -43.25
C MET A 1 12.37 13.71 -42.05
N SER A 2 11.72 12.56 -42.31
CA SER A 2 10.94 11.72 -41.37
C SER A 2 9.57 12.35 -41.06
N GLU A 3 8.43 12.05 -41.71
CA GLU A 3 7.78 10.75 -41.99
C GLU A 3 7.82 9.84 -40.75
N ALA A 4 6.71 9.42 -40.12
CA ALA A 4 5.37 9.18 -40.63
C ALA A 4 4.27 9.48 -39.59
N SER A 5 3.29 10.30 -39.98
CA SER A 5 1.97 10.34 -39.32
C SER A 5 1.15 9.15 -39.81
N LYS A 6 0.85 8.21 -38.93
CA LYS A 6 -0.08 7.12 -39.25
C LYS A 6 -1.51 7.64 -39.14
N LYS A 7 -2.06 8.07 -40.28
CA LYS A 7 -3.51 8.27 -40.45
C LYS A 7 -4.18 6.90 -40.59
N ILE A 8 -5.24 6.67 -39.83
CA ILE A 8 -6.22 5.61 -40.10
C ILE A 8 -7.53 6.32 -40.37
N PHE A 9 -8.13 6.07 -41.54
CA PHE A 9 -9.48 6.49 -41.91
C PHE A 9 -10.17 5.33 -42.63
N ASP A 10 -11.36 4.97 -42.18
CA ASP A 10 -12.50 4.49 -42.99
C ASP A 10 -13.74 4.65 -42.08
N ALA A 11 -14.57 5.69 -42.26
CA ALA A 11 -15.63 5.90 -43.24
C ALA A 11 -17.00 5.40 -42.72
N GLU A 12 -17.66 6.24 -41.92
CA GLU A 12 -18.97 6.86 -42.22
C GLU A 12 -19.38 7.73 -41.01
N ASP A 13 -19.60 9.02 -41.26
CA ASP A 13 -20.12 10.09 -40.38
C ASP A 13 -19.92 9.96 -38.86
N GLU A 14 -18.88 10.60 -38.32
CA GLU A 14 -18.93 11.24 -37.00
C GLU A 14 -17.84 12.34 -36.95
N GLU A 15 -18.20 13.51 -36.43
CA GLU A 15 -17.35 14.69 -36.29
C GLU A 15 -15.96 14.33 -35.72
N LEU A 16 -14.92 14.97 -36.26
CA LEU A 16 -13.59 14.97 -35.66
C LEU A 16 -13.68 15.56 -34.24
N ILE A 17 -13.81 14.71 -33.24
CA ILE A 17 -13.59 15.08 -31.85
C ILE A 17 -12.08 15.27 -31.70
N PHE A 18 -11.66 16.53 -31.62
CA PHE A 18 -10.37 16.85 -31.02
C PHE A 18 -10.49 16.49 -29.54
N ILE A 19 -9.98 15.32 -29.16
CA ILE A 19 -9.67 15.07 -27.75
C ILE A 19 -8.43 15.93 -27.52
N GLU A 20 -8.63 17.09 -26.88
CA GLU A 20 -7.53 17.79 -26.24
C GLU A 20 -6.84 16.74 -25.37
N GLU A 21 -5.58 16.43 -25.67
CA GLU A 21 -4.77 15.61 -24.78
C GLU A 21 -4.76 16.35 -23.45
N ASP A 22 -5.63 15.92 -22.53
CA ASP A 22 -5.55 16.31 -21.13
C ASP A 22 -4.09 16.04 -20.74
N PRO A 23 -3.40 17.04 -20.16
CA PRO A 23 -1.99 16.91 -19.88
C PRO A 23 -1.83 15.62 -19.08
N LEU A 24 -1.02 14.68 -19.61
CA LEU A 24 -0.70 13.39 -19.00
C LEU A 24 -0.78 13.55 -17.49
N GLU A 25 -1.87 13.09 -16.89
CA GLU A 25 -2.01 13.13 -15.44
C GLU A 25 -0.76 12.43 -14.95
N GLU A 26 0.14 13.16 -14.29
CA GLU A 26 1.21 12.54 -13.51
C GLU A 26 0.49 11.43 -12.73
N GLU A 27 0.83 10.16 -12.98
CA GLU A 27 0.19 9.03 -12.28
C GLU A 27 0.18 9.41 -10.81
N GLN A 28 -0.98 9.84 -10.30
CA GLN A 28 -1.11 10.22 -8.92
C GLN A 28 -0.90 8.89 -8.22
N ILE A 29 0.29 8.69 -7.65
CA ILE A 29 0.56 7.55 -6.80
C ILE A 29 -0.54 7.62 -5.74
N GLU A 30 -1.56 6.77 -5.86
CA GLU A 30 -2.64 6.71 -4.89
C GLU A 30 -1.96 6.44 -3.55
N SER A 31 -1.86 7.49 -2.72
CA SER A 31 -1.21 7.36 -1.43
C SER A 31 -1.97 6.29 -0.65
N SER A 32 -1.25 5.35 -0.02
CA SER A 32 -1.85 4.25 0.74
C SER A 32 -1.53 4.40 2.22
N TRP A 33 -2.41 3.85 3.07
CA TRP A 33 -2.13 3.74 4.49
C TRP A 33 -1.20 2.57 4.72
N LYS A 34 0.03 2.83 5.18
CA LYS A 34 0.94 1.76 5.62
C LYS A 34 0.46 1.22 6.97
N VAL A 35 0.09 -0.05 6.98
CA VAL A 35 -0.33 -0.76 8.19
C VAL A 35 0.62 -1.91 8.44
N LEU A 36 1.27 -1.92 9.60
CA LEU A 36 2.16 -3.01 10.01
C LEU A 36 1.36 -4.05 10.80
N ILE A 37 1.44 -5.31 10.41
CA ILE A 37 0.95 -6.45 11.19
C ILE A 37 2.17 -7.10 11.84
N VAL A 38 2.11 -7.31 13.15
CA VAL A 38 3.15 -7.94 13.96
C VAL A 38 2.54 -9.10 14.71
N ASP A 39 2.82 -10.31 14.23
CA ASP A 39 2.25 -11.57 14.72
C ASP A 39 3.16 -12.71 14.23
N ASP A 40 3.43 -13.75 15.02
CA ASP A 40 4.29 -14.85 14.58
C ASP A 40 3.53 -15.91 13.75
N GLU A 41 2.20 -15.83 13.70
CA GLU A 41 1.35 -16.73 12.92
C GLU A 41 1.10 -16.21 11.51
N ILE A 42 1.74 -16.85 10.53
CA ILE A 42 1.61 -16.55 9.09
C ILE A 42 0.14 -16.44 8.63
N GLU A 43 -0.75 -17.26 9.20
CA GLU A 43 -2.16 -17.30 8.80
C GLU A 43 -2.92 -16.04 9.21
N ILE A 44 -2.56 -15.41 10.35
CA ILE A 44 -3.12 -14.13 10.76
C ILE A 44 -2.85 -13.06 9.70
N HIS A 45 -1.61 -12.94 9.22
CA HIS A 45 -1.29 -11.99 8.16
C HIS A 45 -2.10 -12.21 6.88
N LYS A 46 -2.29 -13.47 6.47
CA LYS A 46 -3.06 -13.78 5.26
C LYS A 46 -4.53 -13.42 5.42
N ILE A 47 -5.15 -13.82 6.53
CA ILE A 47 -6.56 -13.57 6.80
C ILE A 47 -6.81 -12.06 6.92
N THR A 48 -5.96 -11.33 7.65
CA THR A 48 -6.09 -9.88 7.78
C THR A 48 -5.95 -9.17 6.43
N LYS A 49 -4.97 -9.54 5.60
CA LYS A 49 -4.80 -8.97 4.26
C LYS A 49 -6.00 -9.28 3.37
N LEU A 50 -6.49 -10.51 3.37
CA LEU A 50 -7.66 -10.91 2.57
C LEU A 50 -8.93 -10.17 3.01
N ALA A 51 -9.16 -10.07 4.33
CA ALA A 51 -10.34 -9.40 4.88
C ALA A 51 -10.38 -7.90 4.55
N LEU A 52 -9.22 -7.28 4.34
CA LEU A 52 -9.08 -5.84 4.11
C LEU A 52 -8.57 -5.47 2.72
N GLN A 53 -8.49 -6.42 1.78
CA GLN A 53 -7.89 -6.21 0.45
C GLN A 53 -8.57 -5.09 -0.37
N ASP A 54 -9.89 -4.96 -0.24
CA ASP A 54 -10.72 -3.99 -0.98
C ASP A 54 -11.15 -2.80 -0.10
N PHE A 55 -10.65 -2.73 1.14
CA PHE A 55 -11.01 -1.68 2.07
C PHE A 55 -10.31 -0.36 1.69
N LYS A 56 -11.09 0.72 1.64
CA LYS A 56 -10.60 2.09 1.47
C LYS A 56 -11.00 2.95 2.67
N PHE A 57 -10.05 3.76 3.15
CA PHE A 57 -10.30 4.81 4.13
C PHE A 57 -9.78 6.14 3.60
N GLU A 58 -10.63 7.17 3.60
CA GLU A 58 -10.33 8.47 2.97
C GLU A 58 -9.84 8.34 1.52
N ASN A 59 -10.49 7.45 0.76
CA ASN A 59 -10.15 7.14 -0.64
C ASN A 59 -8.73 6.54 -0.85
N LYS A 60 -8.09 6.05 0.21
CA LYS A 60 -6.78 5.37 0.16
C LYS A 60 -6.92 3.89 0.48
N PHE A 61 -6.23 3.03 -0.27
CA PHE A 61 -6.08 1.61 0.06
C PHE A 61 -5.14 1.41 1.26
N ILE A 62 -5.17 0.21 1.83
CA ILE A 62 -4.20 -0.23 2.84
C ILE A 62 -3.03 -0.96 2.15
N ASN A 63 -1.81 -0.55 2.47
CA ASN A 63 -0.60 -1.30 2.16
C ASN A 63 -0.10 -2.00 3.43
N PHE A 64 -0.16 -3.34 3.44
CA PHE A 64 0.25 -4.13 4.59
C PHE A 64 1.73 -4.48 4.56
N ILE A 65 2.41 -4.22 5.66
CA ILE A 65 3.75 -4.71 5.97
C ILE A 65 3.62 -5.79 7.04
N SER A 66 4.39 -6.88 6.94
CA SER A 66 4.38 -7.98 7.91
C SER A 66 5.69 -7.97 8.69
N ALA A 67 5.61 -8.15 10.00
CA ALA A 67 6.71 -8.58 10.86
C ALA A 67 6.27 -9.85 11.61
N TYR A 68 7.15 -10.83 11.69
CA TYR A 68 6.91 -12.13 12.35
C TYR A 68 7.64 -12.28 13.68
N SER A 69 8.25 -11.19 14.14
CA SER A 69 9.03 -11.15 15.38
C SER A 69 9.07 -9.72 15.92
N GLY A 70 9.24 -9.60 17.24
CA GLY A 70 9.45 -8.29 17.86
C GLY A 70 10.72 -7.60 17.35
N LYS A 71 11.75 -8.35 16.96
CA LYS A 71 12.97 -7.81 16.35
C LYS A 71 12.69 -7.20 14.97
N GLU A 72 12.05 -7.96 14.09
CA GLU A 72 11.70 -7.50 12.75
C GLU A 72 10.77 -6.29 12.80
N ALA A 73 9.80 -6.28 13.72
CA ALA A 73 8.91 -5.13 13.91
C ALA A 73 9.70 -3.85 14.22
N LYS A 74 10.66 -3.91 15.16
CA LYS A 74 11.50 -2.75 15.51
C LYS A 74 12.34 -2.26 14.31
N GLU A 75 12.89 -3.17 13.51
CA GLU A 75 13.63 -2.83 12.29
C GLU A 75 12.73 -2.15 11.25
N ILE A 76 11.55 -2.71 10.98
CA ILE A 76 10.58 -2.14 10.03
C ILE A 76 10.08 -0.77 10.47
N ILE A 77 9.75 -0.60 11.75
CA ILE A 77 9.29 0.68 12.32
C ILE A 77 10.37 1.75 12.18
N LYS A 78 11.62 1.39 12.47
CA LYS A 78 12.77 2.31 12.32
C LYS A 78 12.88 2.82 10.88
N ASP A 79 12.76 1.93 9.90
CA ASP A 79 12.94 2.26 8.48
C ASP A 79 11.69 2.87 7.82
N ASN A 80 10.52 2.79 8.48
CA ASN A 80 9.22 3.27 7.95
C ASN A 80 8.50 4.18 8.96
N GLN A 81 8.95 5.43 9.07
CA GLN A 81 8.38 6.43 9.98
C GLN A 81 6.97 6.90 9.58
N ASP A 82 6.49 6.52 8.40
CA ASP A 82 5.18 6.87 7.84
C ASP A 82 4.13 5.75 8.01
N ILE A 83 4.39 4.74 8.86
CA ILE A 83 3.38 3.76 9.27
C ILE A 83 2.26 4.48 10.02
N ALA A 84 1.02 4.32 9.53
CA ALA A 84 -0.16 4.96 10.11
C ALA A 84 -0.79 4.15 11.25
N LEU A 85 -0.65 2.83 11.21
CA LEU A 85 -1.23 1.92 12.19
C LEU A 85 -0.37 0.65 12.34
N ILE A 86 -0.29 0.14 13.57
CA ILE A 86 0.34 -1.14 13.89
C ILE A 86 -0.72 -2.04 14.55
N LEU A 87 -0.94 -3.23 13.98
CA LEU A 87 -1.70 -4.33 14.54
C LEU A 87 -0.68 -5.30 15.16
N LEU A 88 -0.67 -5.41 16.48
CA LEU A 88 0.40 -6.08 17.22
C LEU A 88 -0.18 -7.11 18.19
N ASP A 89 0.29 -8.35 18.10
CA ASP A 89 0.10 -9.33 19.16
C ASP A 89 1.05 -9.05 20.33
N VAL A 90 0.54 -9.24 21.55
CA VAL A 90 1.26 -9.05 22.80
C VAL A 90 2.18 -10.24 23.08
N VAL A 91 1.69 -11.45 22.83
CA VAL A 91 2.39 -12.71 23.14
C VAL A 91 2.83 -13.36 21.85
N MET A 92 4.14 -13.41 21.60
CA MET A 92 4.72 -14.02 20.40
C MET A 92 5.89 -14.93 20.82
N GLU A 93 7.14 -14.53 20.53
CA GLU A 93 8.33 -15.32 20.90
C GLU A 93 8.50 -15.42 22.42
N THR A 94 7.98 -14.43 23.15
CA THR A 94 7.88 -14.41 24.62
C THR A 94 6.53 -13.80 25.03
N GLU A 95 6.15 -14.01 26.30
CA GLU A 95 4.91 -13.45 26.88
C GLU A 95 4.85 -11.92 26.87
N GLU A 96 6.00 -11.24 26.70
CA GLU A 96 6.08 -9.79 26.72
C GLU A 96 6.63 -9.20 25.40
N ALA A 97 6.88 -10.02 24.37
CA ALA A 97 7.54 -9.58 23.14
C ALA A 97 6.85 -8.37 22.50
N GLY A 98 5.51 -8.39 22.40
CA GLY A 98 4.75 -7.26 21.88
C GLY A 98 4.82 -6.03 22.79
N LEU A 99 4.83 -6.21 24.12
CA LEU A 99 4.98 -5.08 25.05
C LEU A 99 6.35 -4.41 24.91
N GLU A 100 7.41 -5.16 24.61
CA GLU A 100 8.72 -4.59 24.31
C GLU A 100 8.73 -3.76 23.03
N VAL A 101 7.99 -4.17 22.00
CA VAL A 101 7.80 -3.37 20.77
C VAL A 101 7.06 -2.08 21.10
N VAL A 102 6.00 -2.15 21.91
CA VAL A 102 5.25 -0.97 22.35
C VAL A 102 6.14 0.01 23.14
N LYS A 103 6.97 -0.48 24.05
CA LYS A 103 7.95 0.35 24.79
C LYS A 103 8.90 1.05 23.81
N TYR A 104 9.48 0.29 22.87
CA TYR A 104 10.38 0.82 21.85
C TYR A 104 9.77 1.93 20.99
N ILE A 105 8.47 1.84 20.65
CA ILE A 105 7.79 2.88 19.86
C ILE A 105 7.56 4.17 20.66
N ARG A 106 7.41 4.06 21.98
CA ARG A 106 7.04 5.19 22.86
C ARG A 106 8.23 6.00 23.38
N ASP A 107 9.39 5.35 23.48
CA ASP A 107 10.62 5.93 24.03
C ASP A 107 11.50 6.55 22.93
#